data_AF-A0A9N8L5Q0-F1
#
_entry.id   AF-A0A9N8L5Q0-F1
#
_cell.length_a   1.000
_cell.length_b   1.000
_cell.length_c   1.000
_cell.angle_alpha   90.00
_cell.angle_beta   90.00
_cell.angle_gamma   90.00
#
_symmetry.space_group_name_H-M   'P 1'
#
loop_
_entity.id
_entity.type
_entity.pdbx_description
1 polymer ?
#
loop_
_entity_poly.entity_id
_entity_poly.type
_entity_poly.pdbx_seq_one_letter_code
_entity_poly.pdbx_strand_id
1 'polypeptide(L)'
;MQSTTIVCFAVLMACASAQVFVRPGHKEEDLAWMRSMGRGHVFGTLGSTDGSLVGKLGYKQNIFNDHRGNLGGTAYGSRVINEYGGTSSFGGKLDWKNANDNARASLDVHKQVGGSSGMTLTGDGVWKLDSKTRLVAGGNLDKTFGHSKPEVGIQAKIEHDFK
;
A
#
# COMPACT_ATOMS: atom_id res chain seq x y z
N MET A 1 -6.89 -15.00 20.12
CA MET A 1 -8.03 -14.17 19.68
C MET A 1 -7.88 -12.70 20.14
N GLN A 2 -6.71 -12.08 19.96
CA GLN A 2 -6.42 -10.69 20.40
C GLN A 2 -6.00 -9.77 19.23
N SER A 3 -5.68 -10.33 18.06
CA SER A 3 -5.12 -9.56 16.94
C SER A 3 -6.20 -8.79 16.16
N THR A 4 -7.40 -9.36 16.06
CA THR A 4 -8.54 -8.77 15.33
C THR A 4 -9.06 -7.50 16.00
N THR A 5 -9.04 -7.45 17.33
CA THR A 5 -9.47 -6.27 18.10
C THR A 5 -8.52 -5.09 17.95
N ILE A 6 -7.22 -5.33 17.81
CA ILE A 6 -6.21 -4.26 17.62
C ILE A 6 -6.34 -3.63 16.22
N VAL A 7 -6.56 -4.44 15.18
CA VAL A 7 -6.76 -3.94 13.82
C VAL A 7 -8.05 -3.11 13.72
N CYS A 8 -9.14 -3.56 14.34
CA CYS A 8 -10.38 -2.78 14.39
C CYS A 8 -10.23 -1.47 15.20
N PHE A 9 -9.47 -1.47 16.30
CA PHE A 9 -9.19 -0.25 17.07
C PHE A 9 -8.32 0.76 16.32
N ALA A 10 -7.34 0.29 15.55
CA ALA A 10 -6.50 1.16 14.72
C ALA A 10 -7.31 1.83 13.59
N VAL A 11 -8.25 1.09 12.98
CA VAL A 11 -9.17 1.63 11.97
C VAL A 11 -10.13 2.65 12.61
N LEU A 12 -10.64 2.39 13.81
CA LEU A 12 -11.51 3.32 14.54
C LEU A 12 -10.78 4.60 14.97
N MET A 13 -9.54 4.50 15.45
CA MET A 13 -8.73 5.67 15.80
C MET A 13 -8.39 6.52 14.58
N ALA A 14 -8.11 5.90 13.43
CA ALA A 14 -7.89 6.61 12.17
C ALA A 14 -9.16 7.33 11.68
N CYS A 15 -10.35 6.76 11.93
CA CYS A 15 -11.62 7.42 11.62
C CYS A 15 -11.95 8.57 12.60
N ALA A 16 -11.55 8.47 13.87
CA ALA A 16 -11.83 9.48 14.89
C ALA A 16 -10.87 10.69 14.82
N SER A 17 -9.63 10.51 14.36
CA SER A 17 -8.62 11.58 14.30
C SER A 17 -8.72 12.50 13.06
N ALA A 18 -9.74 12.35 12.21
CA ALA A 18 -9.91 13.16 11.01
C ALA A 18 -10.57 14.53 11.25
N GLN A 19 -10.87 14.91 12.49
CA GLN A 19 -11.31 16.26 12.85
C GLN A 19 -10.10 17.08 13.31
N VAL A 20 -9.16 17.38 12.40
CA VAL A 20 -8.09 18.35 12.67
C VAL A 20 -8.50 19.71 12.12
N PHE A 21 -8.73 20.61 13.06
CA PHE A 21 -8.97 22.04 12.87
C PHE A 21 -7.75 22.68 12.18
N VAL A 22 -7.90 23.10 10.93
CA VAL A 22 -6.88 23.88 10.21
C VAL A 22 -7.10 25.35 10.54
N ARG A 23 -6.17 25.98 11.27
CA ARG A 23 -6.13 27.44 11.43
C ARG A 23 -5.72 28.09 10.10
N PRO A 24 -6.38 29.19 9.68
CA PRO A 24 -6.06 29.84 8.42
C PRO A 24 -4.70 30.55 8.51
N GLY A 25 -3.81 30.32 7.54
CA GLY A 25 -2.59 31.13 7.36
C GLY A 25 -1.23 30.41 7.35
N HIS A 26 -1.13 29.13 6.99
CA HIS A 26 0.18 28.49 6.75
C HIS A 26 0.35 28.08 5.29
N LYS A 27 1.51 28.45 4.74
CA LYS A 27 1.97 28.10 3.39
C LYS A 27 2.19 26.59 3.29
N GLU A 28 1.95 26.07 2.09
CA GLU A 28 1.99 24.67 1.68
C GLU A 28 3.31 23.98 2.04
N GLU A 29 3.30 23.17 3.10
CA GLU A 29 4.31 22.13 3.30
C GLU A 29 3.57 20.82 3.51
N ASP A 30 3.79 19.87 2.60
CA ASP A 30 3.31 18.50 2.76
C ASP A 30 3.99 17.89 4.00
N LEU A 31 3.23 17.76 5.09
CA LEU A 31 3.68 17.18 6.35
C LEU A 31 3.67 15.66 6.23
N ALA A 32 4.80 15.09 5.83
CA ALA A 32 5.05 13.66 5.88
C ALA A 32 5.68 13.24 7.21
N TRP A 33 5.15 12.20 7.85
CA TRP A 33 5.69 11.66 9.08
C TRP A 33 5.69 10.14 9.06
N MET A 34 6.65 9.55 9.76
CA MET A 34 6.74 8.12 9.98
C MET A 34 7.22 7.86 11.39
N ARG A 35 6.55 6.96 12.11
CA ARG A 35 6.84 6.62 13.48
C ARG A 35 6.83 5.10 13.66
N SER A 36 7.91 4.56 14.20
CA SER A 36 7.97 3.16 14.62
C SER A 36 7.00 2.94 15.79
N MET A 37 6.14 1.92 15.67
CA MET A 37 5.21 1.48 16.71
C MET A 37 5.28 -0.04 16.84
N GLY A 38 5.89 -0.53 17.91
CA GLY A 38 6.02 -1.95 18.20
C GLY A 38 6.72 -2.71 17.05
N ARG A 39 5.99 -3.62 16.40
CA ARG A 39 6.49 -4.48 15.30
C ARG A 39 6.40 -3.83 13.90
N GLY A 40 5.94 -2.59 13.80
CA GLY A 40 5.75 -1.90 12.52
C GLY A 40 6.00 -0.41 12.58
N HIS A 41 5.59 0.27 11.51
CA HIS A 41 5.69 1.72 11.34
C HIS A 41 4.34 2.27 10.93
N VAL A 42 3.88 3.30 11.64
CA VAL A 42 2.78 4.14 11.19
C VAL A 42 3.38 5.27 10.37
N PHE A 43 2.79 5.56 9.23
CA PHE A 43 3.19 6.65 8.35
C PHE A 43 1.98 7.46 7.94
N GLY A 44 2.20 8.72 7.59
CA GLY A 44 1.14 9.58 7.09
C GLY A 44 1.67 10.79 6.37
N THR A 45 0.80 11.41 5.59
CA THR A 45 1.06 12.66 4.89
C THR A 45 -0.18 13.51 4.99
N LEU A 46 -0.02 14.77 5.38
CA LEU A 46 -1.06 15.79 5.27
C LEU A 46 -0.53 16.86 4.33
N GLY A 47 -1.24 17.05 3.23
CA GLY A 47 -0.88 18.00 2.20
C GLY A 47 -2.07 18.85 1.80
N SER A 48 -1.80 20.02 1.26
CA SER A 48 -2.80 20.90 0.67
C SER A 48 -2.31 21.31 -0.72
N THR A 49 -3.25 21.44 -1.64
CA THR A 49 -3.05 22.00 -2.99
C THR A 49 -4.10 23.09 -3.19
N ASP A 50 -3.96 23.91 -4.22
CA ASP A 50 -4.78 25.08 -4.58
C ASP A 50 -6.33 24.93 -4.50
N GLY A 51 -6.86 23.72 -4.35
CA GLY A 51 -8.28 23.48 -4.09
C GLY A 51 -8.59 22.16 -3.40
N SER A 52 -7.60 21.52 -2.77
CA SER A 52 -7.81 20.22 -2.12
C SER A 52 -6.90 19.96 -0.93
N LEU A 53 -7.47 19.42 0.14
CA LEU A 53 -6.75 18.88 1.29
C LEU A 53 -6.62 17.36 1.15
N VAL A 54 -5.40 16.85 1.23
CA VAL A 54 -5.08 15.43 1.10
C VAL A 54 -4.51 14.92 2.42
N GLY A 55 -5.18 13.95 3.03
CA GLY A 55 -4.67 13.17 4.14
C GLY A 55 -4.42 11.73 3.73
N LYS A 56 -3.24 11.21 4.04
CA LYS A 56 -2.88 9.79 3.89
C LYS A 56 -2.39 9.28 5.24
N LEU A 57 -2.77 8.07 5.59
CA LEU A 57 -2.24 7.36 6.74
C LEU A 57 -2.07 5.88 6.41
N GLY A 58 -1.15 5.23 7.09
CA GLY A 58 -0.98 3.80 6.93
C GLY A 58 -0.14 3.20 8.03
N TYR A 59 -0.20 1.88 8.11
CA TYR A 59 0.59 1.07 9.01
C TYR A 59 1.22 -0.07 8.22
N LYS A 60 2.53 -0.20 8.32
CA LYS A 60 3.28 -1.28 7.69
C LYS A 60 4.00 -2.09 8.77
N GLN A 61 3.95 -3.41 8.66
CA GLN A 61 4.72 -4.31 9.51
C GLN A 61 5.26 -5.49 8.72
N ASN A 62 6.40 -6.01 9.17
CA ASN A 62 6.88 -7.29 8.69
C ASN A 62 6.27 -8.39 9.56
N ILE A 63 5.47 -9.26 8.92
CA ILE A 63 4.79 -10.37 9.60
C ILE A 63 5.82 -11.44 9.96
N PHE A 64 6.65 -11.82 8.99
CA PHE A 64 7.83 -12.65 9.20
C PHE A 64 8.96 -12.23 8.28
N ASN A 65 10.18 -12.46 8.75
CA ASN A 65 11.41 -12.36 7.97
C ASN A 65 12.33 -13.47 8.47
N ASP A 66 12.15 -14.66 7.91
CA ASP A 66 12.84 -15.87 8.33
C ASP A 66 13.43 -16.63 7.13
N HIS A 67 13.95 -17.83 7.38
CA HIS A 67 14.52 -18.71 6.36
C HIS A 67 13.55 -19.08 5.21
N ARG A 68 12.24 -18.84 5.36
CA ARG A 68 11.24 -19.04 4.28
C ARG A 68 11.07 -17.80 3.41
N GLY A 69 11.55 -16.64 3.87
CA GLY A 69 11.49 -15.37 3.16
C GLY A 69 10.96 -14.23 4.03
N ASN A 70 10.43 -13.21 3.36
CA ASN A 70 9.89 -12.01 3.98
C ASN A 70 8.45 -11.79 3.55
N LEU A 71 7.55 -11.61 4.52
CA LEU A 71 6.17 -11.19 4.29
C LEU A 71 5.92 -9.87 5.02
N GLY A 72 5.67 -8.82 4.24
CA GLY A 72 5.23 -7.52 4.72
C GLY A 72 3.73 -7.35 4.56
N GLY A 73 3.08 -6.76 5.55
CA GLY A 73 1.69 -6.31 5.47
C GLY A 73 1.60 -4.81 5.66
N THR A 74 0.83 -4.15 4.81
CA THR A 74 0.56 -2.72 4.86
C THR A 74 -0.94 -2.50 4.84
N ALA A 75 -1.48 -1.71 5.76
CA ALA A 75 -2.82 -1.15 5.67
C ALA A 75 -2.69 0.35 5.44
N TYR A 76 -3.52 0.92 4.58
CA TYR A 76 -3.44 2.35 4.25
C TYR A 76 -4.84 2.93 4.02
N GLY A 77 -4.94 4.23 4.20
CA GLY A 77 -6.14 5.01 3.93
C GLY A 77 -5.78 6.40 3.48
N SER A 78 -6.63 6.97 2.66
CA SER A 78 -6.54 8.36 2.25
C SER A 78 -7.90 9.04 2.25
N ARG A 79 -7.89 10.33 2.49
CA ARG A 79 -9.03 11.21 2.36
C ARG A 79 -8.59 12.45 1.61
N VAL A 80 -9.28 12.74 0.53
CA VAL A 80 -9.12 13.97 -0.25
C VAL A 80 -10.40 14.75 -0.09
N ILE A 81 -10.30 16.01 0.30
CA ILE A 81 -11.43 16.96 0.37
C ILE A 81 -11.13 18.07 -0.62
N ASN A 82 -12.08 18.39 -1.50
CA ASN A 82 -12.01 19.49 -2.44
C ASN A 82 -13.32 20.29 -2.41
N GLU A 83 -13.38 21.38 -3.18
CA GLU A 83 -14.54 22.27 -3.24
C GLU A 83 -15.84 21.57 -3.70
N TYR A 84 -15.71 20.44 -4.40
CA TYR A 84 -16.83 19.69 -4.99
C TYR A 84 -17.23 18.45 -4.19
N GLY A 85 -16.57 18.18 -3.05
CA GLY A 85 -16.84 17.03 -2.20
C GLY A 85 -15.58 16.37 -1.63
N GLY A 86 -15.72 15.13 -1.18
CA GLY A 86 -14.60 14.39 -0.60
C GLY A 86 -14.59 12.93 -1.02
N THR A 87 -13.39 12.44 -1.32
CA THR A 87 -13.14 11.03 -1.64
C THR A 87 -12.35 10.41 -0.50
N SER A 88 -12.80 9.25 -0.02
CA SER A 88 -12.04 8.45 0.93
C SER A 88 -11.74 7.09 0.32
N SER A 89 -10.50 6.63 0.42
CA SER A 89 -10.11 5.29 0.01
C SER A 89 -9.31 4.60 1.10
N PHE A 90 -9.40 3.28 1.15
CA PHE A 90 -8.63 2.46 2.07
C PHE A 90 -8.28 1.14 1.42
N GLY A 91 -7.18 0.55 1.85
CA GLY A 91 -6.69 -0.69 1.28
C GLY A 91 -5.68 -1.39 2.16
N GLY A 92 -5.33 -2.58 1.72
CA GLY A 92 -4.37 -3.45 2.36
C GLY A 92 -3.53 -4.16 1.32
N LYS A 93 -2.23 -4.16 1.54
CA LYS A 93 -1.25 -4.80 0.68
C LYS A 93 -0.43 -5.83 1.44
N LEU A 94 -0.27 -7.01 0.88
CA LEU A 94 0.63 -8.06 1.33
C LEU A 94 1.72 -8.24 0.27
N ASP A 95 2.98 -8.09 0.68
CA ASP A 95 4.15 -8.27 -0.16
C ASP A 95 4.95 -9.47 0.37
N TRP A 96 5.02 -10.55 -0.40
CA TRP A 96 5.82 -11.73 -0.10
C TRP A 96 7.03 -11.86 -1.03
N LYS A 97 8.16 -12.25 -0.46
CA LYS A 97 9.37 -12.62 -1.20
C LYS A 97 9.99 -13.85 -0.58
N ASN A 98 10.42 -14.78 -1.41
CA ASN A 98 11.17 -15.96 -0.97
C ASN A 98 12.57 -15.56 -0.45
N ALA A 99 13.14 -16.32 0.49
CA ALA A 99 14.45 -16.08 1.08
C ALA A 99 15.59 -16.03 0.04
N ASN A 100 15.47 -16.80 -1.04
CA ASN A 100 16.46 -16.83 -2.12
C ASN A 100 16.28 -15.72 -3.17
N ASP A 101 15.29 -14.85 -3.00
CA ASP A 101 14.87 -13.81 -3.95
C ASP A 101 14.43 -14.33 -5.33
N ASN A 102 14.13 -15.63 -5.44
CA ASN A 102 13.74 -16.29 -6.70
C ASN A 102 12.25 -16.23 -7.00
N ALA A 103 11.43 -15.77 -6.06
CA ALA A 103 9.99 -15.66 -6.24
C ALA A 103 9.45 -14.50 -5.39
N ARG A 104 8.48 -13.78 -5.95
CA ARG A 104 7.81 -12.65 -5.30
C ARG A 104 6.33 -12.71 -5.62
N ALA A 105 5.50 -12.35 -4.66
CA ALA A 105 4.07 -12.21 -4.87
C ALA A 105 3.58 -10.99 -4.10
N SER A 106 2.63 -10.26 -4.69
CA SER A 106 1.99 -9.13 -4.02
C SER A 106 0.48 -9.22 -4.20
N LEU A 107 -0.26 -8.98 -3.14
CA LEU A 107 -1.71 -8.86 -3.17
C LEU A 107 -2.10 -7.52 -2.56
N ASP A 108 -2.74 -6.66 -3.35
CA ASP A 108 -3.32 -5.39 -2.91
C ASP A 108 -4.83 -5.44 -3.07
N VAL A 109 -5.57 -5.04 -2.05
CA VAL A 109 -7.03 -4.89 -2.09
C VAL A 109 -7.36 -3.49 -1.62
N HIS A 110 -8.18 -2.77 -2.38
CA HIS A 110 -8.56 -1.40 -2.06
C HIS A 110 -10.05 -1.15 -2.28
N LYS A 111 -10.57 -0.14 -1.60
CA LYS A 111 -11.95 0.34 -1.70
C LYS A 111 -12.00 1.84 -1.61
N GLN A 112 -12.74 2.45 -2.53
CA GLN A 112 -13.16 3.84 -2.47
C GLN A 112 -14.57 3.92 -1.88
N VAL A 113 -14.77 4.75 -0.88
CA VAL A 113 -16.09 5.01 -0.29
C VAL A 113 -16.95 5.74 -1.32
N GLY A 114 -18.11 5.16 -1.66
CA GLY A 114 -18.98 5.68 -2.72
C GLY A 114 -18.46 5.43 -4.15
N GLY A 115 -17.35 4.71 -4.30
CA GLY A 115 -16.73 4.39 -5.59
C GLY A 115 -16.52 2.89 -5.78
N SER A 116 -15.52 2.55 -6.61
CA SER A 116 -15.17 1.17 -6.90
C SER A 116 -14.33 0.54 -5.78
N SER A 117 -14.33 -0.78 -5.76
CA SER A 117 -13.37 -1.58 -4.99
C SER A 117 -12.60 -2.44 -5.96
N GLY A 118 -11.37 -2.80 -5.64
CA GLY A 118 -10.54 -3.58 -6.54
C GLY A 118 -9.49 -4.40 -5.82
N MET A 119 -8.86 -5.27 -6.58
CA MET A 119 -7.78 -6.13 -6.15
C MET A 119 -6.75 -6.28 -7.26
N THR A 120 -5.48 -6.20 -6.88
CA THR A 120 -4.33 -6.46 -7.73
C THR A 120 -3.54 -7.60 -7.13
N LEU A 121 -3.35 -8.67 -7.88
CA LEU A 121 -2.50 -9.79 -7.53
C LEU A 121 -1.33 -9.84 -8.52
N THR A 122 -0.10 -9.88 -8.03
CA THR A 122 1.08 -10.08 -8.87
C THR A 122 1.88 -11.27 -8.38
N GLY A 123 2.52 -11.96 -9.31
CA GLY A 123 3.42 -13.08 -9.03
C GLY A 123 4.55 -13.11 -10.04
N ASP A 124 5.78 -13.02 -9.55
CA ASP A 124 6.99 -12.99 -10.37
C ASP A 124 7.96 -14.10 -9.94
N GLY A 125 8.44 -14.87 -10.91
CA GLY A 125 9.61 -15.72 -10.80
C GLY A 125 10.88 -14.95 -11.18
N VAL A 126 11.96 -15.18 -10.45
CA VAL A 126 13.26 -14.55 -10.68
C VAL A 126 14.31 -15.64 -10.83
N TRP A 127 14.96 -15.67 -12.00
CA TRP A 127 16.06 -16.57 -12.31
C TRP A 127 17.35 -15.77 -12.41
N LYS A 128 18.32 -16.10 -11.56
CA LYS A 128 19.66 -15.51 -11.63
C LYS A 128 20.39 -16.19 -12.78
N LEU A 129 20.61 -15.45 -13.87
CA LEU A 129 21.38 -15.92 -15.02
C LEU A 129 22.88 -15.82 -14.75
N ASP A 130 23.27 -14.75 -14.04
CA ASP A 130 24.64 -14.50 -13.58
C ASP A 130 24.59 -13.69 -12.26
N SER A 131 25.74 -13.48 -11.63
CA SER A 131 25.97 -12.58 -10.50
C SER A 131 25.37 -11.18 -10.72
N LYS A 132 25.35 -10.68 -11.97
CA LYS A 132 24.85 -9.35 -12.34
C LYS A 132 23.56 -9.36 -13.16
N THR A 133 23.13 -10.51 -13.69
CA THR A 133 21.99 -10.60 -14.62
C THR A 133 20.88 -11.47 -14.05
N ARG A 134 19.64 -10.96 -14.08
CA ARG A 134 18.46 -11.68 -13.60
C ARG A 134 17.35 -11.59 -14.64
N LEU A 135 16.73 -12.72 -14.93
CA LEU A 135 15.47 -12.78 -15.66
C LEU A 135 14.34 -12.76 -14.65
N VAL A 136 13.40 -11.84 -14.82
CA VAL A 136 12.17 -11.75 -14.05
C VAL A 136 11.03 -12.04 -15.01
N ALA A 137 10.21 -13.05 -14.74
CA ALA A 137 9.00 -13.31 -15.51
C ALA A 137 7.84 -13.58 -14.57
N GLY A 138 6.69 -13.01 -14.88
CA GLY A 138 5.56 -13.04 -13.98
C GLY A 138 4.29 -12.55 -14.65
N GLY A 139 3.27 -12.35 -13.83
CA GLY A 139 2.01 -11.81 -14.28
C GLY A 139 1.30 -11.06 -13.18
N ASN A 140 0.31 -10.29 -13.61
CA ASN A 140 -0.60 -9.54 -12.76
C ASN A 140 -2.04 -9.87 -13.13
N LEU A 141 -2.89 -9.86 -12.12
CA LEU A 141 -4.34 -9.93 -12.24
C LEU A 141 -4.91 -8.72 -11.54
N ASP A 142 -5.59 -7.88 -12.30
CA ASP A 142 -6.24 -6.67 -11.82
C ASP A 142 -7.75 -6.85 -11.97
N LYS A 143 -8.48 -6.71 -10.86
CA LYS A 143 -9.92 -6.90 -10.84
C LYS A 143 -10.57 -5.77 -10.05
N THR A 144 -11.37 -4.98 -10.76
CA THR A 144 -12.35 -4.11 -10.13
C THR A 144 -13.60 -4.93 -9.78
N PHE A 145 -14.03 -4.88 -8.53
CA PHE A 145 -15.25 -5.54 -8.08
C PHE A 145 -16.48 -4.74 -8.53
N GLY A 146 -17.51 -5.44 -8.99
CA GLY A 146 -18.76 -4.85 -9.49
C GLY A 146 -18.67 -4.24 -10.89
N HIS A 147 -17.49 -4.18 -11.52
CA HIS A 147 -17.30 -3.65 -12.87
C HIS A 147 -16.28 -4.49 -13.66
N SER A 148 -16.48 -4.61 -14.97
CA SER A 148 -15.54 -5.20 -15.95
C SER A 148 -15.08 -6.64 -15.69
N LYS A 149 -14.42 -7.25 -16.69
CA LYS A 149 -13.74 -8.54 -16.54
C LYS A 149 -12.37 -8.31 -15.87
N PRO A 150 -11.80 -9.31 -15.15
CA PRO A 150 -10.43 -9.20 -14.67
C PRO A 150 -9.47 -8.97 -15.85
N GLU A 151 -8.54 -8.05 -15.67
CA GLU A 151 -7.42 -7.85 -16.58
C GLU A 151 -6.28 -8.76 -16.12
N VAL A 152 -5.67 -9.45 -17.07
CA VAL A 152 -4.54 -10.33 -16.82
C VAL A 152 -3.40 -9.87 -17.70
N GLY A 153 -2.28 -9.53 -17.07
CA GLY A 153 -1.04 -9.19 -17.74
C GLY A 153 0.03 -10.25 -17.47
N ILE A 154 0.90 -10.42 -18.45
CA ILE A 154 2.11 -11.23 -18.33
C ILE A 154 3.27 -10.30 -18.66
N GLN A 155 4.32 -10.34 -17.85
CA GLN A 155 5.50 -9.51 -18.02
C GLN A 155 6.76 -10.38 -17.96
N ALA A 156 7.75 -10.02 -18.77
CA ALA A 156 9.10 -10.55 -18.66
C ALA A 156 10.08 -9.40 -18.79
N LYS A 157 11.08 -9.36 -17.91
CA LYS A 157 12.10 -8.32 -17.83
C LYS A 157 13.45 -8.96 -17.58
N ILE A 158 14.48 -8.44 -18.25
CA ILE A 158 15.87 -8.75 -17.92
C ILE A 158 16.42 -7.56 -17.13
N GLU A 159 16.89 -7.83 -15.93
CA GLU A 159 17.56 -6.86 -15.06
C GLU A 159 19.06 -7.14 -15.08
N HIS A 160 19.85 -6.13 -15.45
CA HIS A 160 21.31 -6.21 -15.44
C HIS A 160 21.87 -5.10 -14.55
N ASP A 161 22.70 -5.46 -13.58
CA ASP A 161 23.43 -4.52 -12.74
C ASP A 161 24.75 -4.14 -13.41
N PHE A 162 24.86 -2.88 -13.85
CA PHE A 162 26.00 -2.35 -14.59
C PHE A 162 27.17 -1.91 -13.69
N LYS A 163 27.09 -2.13 -12.37
CA LYS A 163 28.17 -1.79 -11.44
C LYS A 163 29.46 -2.57 -11.64
#